data_AF-A0A150AKJ3-F1
#
_entry.id   AF-A0A150AKJ3-F1
#
_cell.length_a   1.000
_cell.length_b   1.000
_cell.length_c   1.000
_cell.angle_alpha   90.00
_cell.angle_beta   90.00
_cell.angle_gamma   90.00
#
_symmetry.space_group_name_H-M   'P 1'
#
loop_
_entity.id
_entity.type
_entity.pdbx_description
1 polymer ?
#
loop_
_entity_poly.entity_id
_entity_poly.type
_entity_poly.pdbx_seq_one_letter_code
_entity_poly.pdbx_strand_id
1 'polypeptide(L)'
;MKFEQKIVIDLEEFFCKGQFDFLKLGQTKEWILNNFPNPDGLESNHSIFQDDVWRYGNIELHFHQEKLFLIFSDYINELDGGSSLELKKWFLNEKGHHTLSKVLDQMNQKHIDFHKKTNHQLKTVSLTLSSGVKLGFGLHENDEETYDEYLKRASSTNQSQYQLISFCLVK
;
A
#
# COMPACT_ATOMS: atom_id res chain seq x y z
N MET A 1 7.54 19.96 17.70
CA MET A 1 7.23 19.11 18.88
C MET A 1 7.49 17.69 18.44
N LYS A 2 8.42 16.96 19.07
CA LYS A 2 8.66 15.55 18.69
C LYS A 2 7.68 14.67 19.48
N PHE A 3 7.00 13.77 18.78
CA PHE A 3 5.99 12.89 19.36
C PHE A 3 6.64 11.93 20.36
N GLU A 4 6.19 11.95 21.62
CA GLU A 4 6.69 11.02 22.67
C GLU A 4 6.05 9.63 22.56
N GLN A 5 4.95 9.53 21.82
CA GLN A 5 4.21 8.30 21.57
C GLN A 5 4.08 8.04 20.07
N LYS A 6 4.00 6.76 19.70
CA LYS A 6 3.73 6.36 18.32
C LYS A 6 2.39 6.92 17.87
N ILE A 7 2.34 7.40 16.64
CA ILE A 7 1.07 7.74 16.00
C ILE A 7 0.39 6.45 15.56
N VAL A 8 -0.89 6.31 15.90
CA VAL A 8 -1.69 5.17 15.49
C VAL A 8 -2.25 5.42 14.10
N ILE A 9 -1.89 4.57 13.15
CA ILE A 9 -2.47 4.55 11.81
C ILE A 9 -3.54 3.46 11.74
N ASP A 10 -4.76 3.87 11.43
CA ASP A 10 -5.88 2.95 11.23
C ASP A 10 -6.04 2.59 9.75
N LEU A 11 -5.66 1.37 9.38
CA LEU A 11 -5.75 0.93 7.99
C LEU A 11 -7.19 0.65 7.54
N GLU A 12 -8.12 0.42 8.48
CA GLU A 12 -9.54 0.38 8.13
C GLU A 12 -10.01 1.78 7.71
N GLU A 13 -9.66 2.82 8.46
CA GLU A 13 -9.99 4.20 8.06
C GLU A 13 -9.28 4.62 6.79
N PHE A 14 -8.03 4.20 6.60
CA PHE A 14 -7.30 4.45 5.36
C PHE A 14 -8.01 3.83 4.16
N PHE A 15 -8.41 2.56 4.22
CA PHE A 15 -9.12 1.91 3.12
C PHE A 15 -10.54 2.46 2.91
N CYS A 16 -11.27 2.75 3.98
CA CYS A 16 -12.64 3.28 3.89
C CYS A 16 -12.69 4.74 3.44
N LYS A 17 -11.75 5.58 3.87
CA LYS A 17 -11.84 7.06 3.75
C LYS A 17 -10.63 7.71 3.08
N GLY A 18 -9.54 6.98 2.84
CA GLY A 18 -8.30 7.52 2.29
C GLY A 18 -7.53 8.35 3.30
N GLN A 19 -7.83 8.19 4.60
CA GLN A 19 -7.24 8.96 5.68
C GLN A 19 -6.06 8.21 6.27
N PHE A 20 -4.86 8.77 6.12
CA PHE A 20 -3.64 8.26 6.76
C PHE A 20 -3.26 9.23 7.88
N ASP A 21 -4.06 9.20 8.96
CA ASP A 21 -4.00 10.19 10.04
C ASP A 21 -4.10 11.63 9.48
N PHE A 22 -3.18 12.54 9.83
CA PHE A 22 -3.20 13.92 9.34
C PHE A 22 -2.51 14.11 7.97
N LEU A 23 -1.93 13.05 7.39
CA LEU A 23 -1.28 13.13 6.08
C LEU A 23 -2.30 13.26 4.96
N LYS A 24 -1.99 14.18 4.04
CA LYS A 24 -2.78 14.45 2.84
C LYS A 24 -1.86 14.62 1.64
N LEU A 25 -2.27 14.03 0.53
CA LEU A 25 -1.60 14.23 -0.74
C LEU A 25 -1.56 15.72 -1.11
N GLY A 26 -0.39 16.20 -1.53
CA GLY A 26 -0.08 17.58 -1.86
C GLY A 26 0.58 18.38 -0.72
N GLN A 27 0.66 17.85 0.50
CA GLN A 27 1.44 18.46 1.60
C GLN A 27 2.93 18.47 1.25
N THR A 28 3.62 19.53 1.70
CA THR A 28 5.06 19.66 1.46
C THR A 28 5.86 18.84 2.46
N LYS A 29 7.09 18.45 2.09
CA LYS A 29 8.06 17.84 3.02
C LYS A 29 8.22 18.66 4.30
N GLU A 30 8.35 19.98 4.18
CA GLU A 30 8.46 20.90 5.31
C GLU A 30 7.24 20.81 6.24
N TRP A 31 6.03 20.78 5.69
CA TRP A 31 4.82 20.64 6.51
C TRP A 31 4.83 19.31 7.26
N ILE A 32 5.17 18.22 6.59
CA ILE A 32 5.20 16.88 7.20
C ILE A 32 6.24 16.83 8.32
N LEU A 33 7.47 17.31 8.13
CA LEU A 33 8.50 17.31 9.19
C LEU A 33 8.11 18.14 10.42
N ASN A 34 7.26 19.15 10.23
CA ASN A 34 6.80 19.99 11.32
C ASN A 34 5.56 19.43 12.05
N ASN A 35 4.79 18.55 11.42
CA ASN A 35 3.47 18.10 11.90
C ASN A 35 3.31 16.58 12.01
N PHE A 36 4.30 15.81 11.58
CA PHE A 36 4.32 14.35 11.59
C PHE A 36 5.70 13.87 12.10
N PRO A 37 5.81 12.64 12.64
CA PRO A 37 7.09 12.13 13.13
C PRO A 37 8.14 12.12 12.03
N ASN A 38 9.41 12.09 12.43
CA ASN A 38 10.48 11.91 11.45
C ASN A 38 10.39 10.50 10.85
N PRO A 39 10.68 10.34 9.55
CA PRO A 39 10.77 9.02 8.94
C PRO A 39 11.97 8.24 9.51
N ASP A 40 11.85 6.91 9.47
CA ASP A 40 12.92 5.98 9.84
C ASP A 40 14.06 5.97 8.81
N GLY A 41 13.73 6.22 7.54
CA GLY A 41 14.67 6.22 6.43
C GLY A 41 14.33 7.28 5.39
N LEU A 42 15.39 7.85 4.80
CA LEU A 42 15.32 8.82 3.72
C LEU A 42 16.09 8.25 2.52
N GLU A 43 15.38 7.94 1.44
CA GLU A 43 15.99 7.56 0.16
C GLU A 43 15.88 8.75 -0.79
N SER A 44 16.96 9.52 -0.85
CA SER A 44 17.12 10.66 -1.76
C SER A 44 18.27 10.37 -2.71
N ASN A 45 18.10 9.39 -3.60
CA ASN A 45 19.07 9.19 -4.68
C ASN A 45 18.52 9.75 -6.00
N HIS A 46 18.70 11.06 -6.18
CA HIS A 46 18.30 11.78 -7.39
C HIS A 46 18.94 11.27 -8.70
N SER A 47 19.97 10.42 -8.62
CA SER A 47 20.57 9.77 -9.80
C SER A 47 19.80 8.53 -10.27
N ILE A 48 18.95 7.95 -9.41
CA ILE A 48 18.18 6.73 -9.68
C ILE A 48 16.66 7.00 -9.60
N PHE A 49 16.23 7.85 -8.66
CA PHE A 49 14.84 8.23 -8.43
C PHE A 49 14.70 9.75 -8.61
N GLN A 50 13.82 10.21 -9.51
CA GLN A 50 13.54 11.66 -9.61
C GLN A 50 12.84 12.19 -8.35
N ASP A 51 12.21 11.30 -7.59
CA ASP A 51 11.36 11.58 -6.45
C ASP A 51 12.04 11.10 -5.16
N ASP A 52 11.85 11.84 -4.07
CA ASP A 52 12.34 11.44 -2.75
C ASP A 52 11.36 10.46 -2.11
N VAL A 53 11.89 9.45 -1.43
CA VAL A 53 11.09 8.47 -0.70
C VAL A 53 11.44 8.52 0.78
N TRP A 54 10.43 8.70 1.62
CA TRP A 54 10.56 8.61 3.07
C TRP A 54 9.88 7.34 3.57
N ARG A 55 10.51 6.64 4.52
CA ARG A 55 10.00 5.38 5.06
C ARG A 55 9.59 5.50 6.52
N TYR A 56 8.45 4.91 6.86
CA TYR A 56 8.00 4.64 8.23
C TYR A 56 7.80 3.13 8.34
N GLY A 57 8.79 2.44 8.88
CA GLY A 57 8.98 1.01 8.67
C GLY A 57 9.05 0.70 7.18
N ASN A 58 8.02 0.04 6.67
CA ASN A 58 7.88 -0.31 5.25
C ASN A 58 6.67 0.35 4.57
N ILE A 59 6.15 1.42 5.17
CA ILE A 59 5.26 2.37 4.51
C ILE A 59 6.10 3.48 3.89
N GLU A 60 5.85 3.76 2.61
CA GLU A 60 6.59 4.72 1.83
C GLU A 60 5.75 5.96 1.53
N LEU A 61 6.36 7.13 1.73
CA LEU A 61 5.85 8.42 1.28
C LEU A 61 6.74 8.91 0.13
N HIS A 62 6.16 9.04 -1.05
CA HIS A 62 6.84 9.45 -2.26
C HIS A 62 6.54 10.92 -2.57
N PHE A 63 7.59 11.67 -2.92
CA PHE A 63 7.54 13.11 -3.09
C PHE A 63 7.99 13.55 -4.47
N HIS A 64 7.14 14.34 -5.14
CA HIS A 64 7.46 14.98 -6.41
C HIS A 64 7.39 16.50 -6.20
N GLN A 65 8.45 17.22 -6.60
CA GLN A 65 8.56 18.68 -6.39
C GLN A 65 8.24 19.08 -4.93
N GLU A 66 8.87 18.40 -3.97
CA GLU A 66 8.69 18.60 -2.53
C GLU A 66 7.29 18.29 -1.98
N LYS A 67 6.38 17.73 -2.77
CA LYS A 67 5.00 17.43 -2.37
C LYS A 67 4.72 15.93 -2.35
N LEU A 68 4.09 15.48 -1.27
CA LEU A 68 3.62 14.11 -1.13
C LEU A 68 2.59 13.80 -2.23
N PHE A 69 2.87 12.83 -3.10
CA PHE A 69 1.93 12.45 -4.16
C PHE A 69 1.48 10.99 -4.06
N LEU A 70 2.21 10.16 -3.32
CA LEU A 70 1.92 8.74 -3.18
C LEU A 70 2.26 8.25 -1.76
N ILE A 71 1.30 7.54 -1.15
CA ILE A 71 1.50 6.70 0.04
C ILE A 71 1.43 5.27 -0.43
N PHE A 72 2.43 4.44 -0.13
CA PHE A 72 2.60 3.12 -0.73
C PHE A 72 3.11 2.08 0.27
N SER A 73 2.74 0.82 0.07
CA SER A 73 3.48 -0.34 0.59
C SER A 73 3.17 -1.58 -0.24
N ASP A 74 4.18 -2.41 -0.45
CA ASP A 74 4.13 -3.77 -1.00
C ASP A 74 4.52 -4.86 0.01
N TYR A 75 4.82 -4.48 1.26
CA TYR A 75 5.20 -5.41 2.32
C TYR A 75 3.99 -5.98 3.07
N ILE A 76 2.98 -6.46 2.34
CA ILE A 76 1.67 -6.82 2.91
C ILE A 76 1.76 -7.81 4.09
N ASN A 77 2.60 -8.84 3.97
CA ASN A 77 2.76 -9.87 5.02
C ASN A 77 3.65 -9.44 6.19
N GLU A 78 4.40 -8.36 6.04
CA GLU A 78 5.42 -7.88 6.97
C GLU A 78 5.20 -6.41 7.35
N LEU A 79 4.00 -5.89 7.11
CA LEU A 79 3.69 -4.48 7.22
C LEU A 79 4.05 -3.96 8.62
N ASP A 80 4.84 -2.89 8.68
CA ASP A 80 5.39 -2.35 9.91
C ASP A 80 5.48 -0.82 9.82
N GLY A 81 5.15 -0.16 10.93
CA GLY A 81 5.14 1.29 11.05
C GLY A 81 6.46 1.88 11.57
N GLY A 82 7.48 1.03 11.75
CA GLY A 82 8.80 1.40 12.23
C GLY A 82 8.81 1.95 13.65
N SER A 83 9.69 2.93 13.90
CA SER A 83 9.87 3.48 15.25
C SER A 83 8.73 4.42 15.66
N SER A 84 8.05 5.01 14.68
CA SER A 84 7.18 6.17 14.91
C SER A 84 5.69 5.89 14.73
N LEU A 85 5.32 4.82 14.01
CA LEU A 85 3.92 4.46 13.78
C LEU A 85 3.56 3.13 14.44
N GLU A 86 2.33 3.05 14.92
CA GLU A 86 1.65 1.83 15.32
C GLU A 86 0.52 1.56 14.31
N LEU A 87 0.50 0.37 13.71
CA LEU A 87 -0.48 0.05 12.67
C LEU A 87 -1.62 -0.79 13.25
N LYS A 88 -2.85 -0.24 13.22
CA LYS A 88 -4.06 -1.06 13.33
C LYS A 88 -4.34 -1.66 11.96
N LYS A 89 -3.83 -2.88 11.76
CA LYS A 89 -3.76 -3.49 10.42
C LYS A 89 -5.10 -4.00 9.87
N TRP A 90 -6.16 -4.01 10.69
CA TRP A 90 -7.46 -4.58 10.32
C TRP A 90 -7.31 -6.02 9.76
N PHE A 91 -7.81 -6.31 8.55
CA PHE A 91 -7.71 -7.64 7.95
C PHE A 91 -6.29 -8.03 7.54
N LEU A 92 -5.32 -7.11 7.55
CA LEU A 92 -3.90 -7.37 7.25
C LEU A 92 -3.10 -7.94 8.45
N ASN A 93 -3.76 -8.22 9.57
CA ASN A 93 -3.09 -8.86 10.72
C ASN A 93 -2.76 -10.35 10.49
N GLU A 94 -3.44 -11.02 9.55
CA GLU A 94 -3.27 -12.46 9.30
C GLU A 94 -2.28 -12.72 8.17
N LYS A 95 -1.10 -13.25 8.47
CA LYS A 95 -0.08 -13.55 7.44
C LYS A 95 -0.60 -14.49 6.35
N GLY A 96 -0.26 -14.20 5.08
CA GLY A 96 -0.33 -15.14 3.95
C GLY A 96 -1.70 -15.41 3.34
N HIS A 97 -2.75 -14.69 3.75
CA HIS A 97 -4.13 -15.08 3.41
C HIS A 97 -5.05 -13.95 2.93
N HIS A 98 -4.51 -12.92 2.28
CA HIS A 98 -5.32 -11.84 1.69
C HIS A 98 -5.63 -12.10 0.21
N THR A 99 -6.34 -13.19 -0.08
CA THR A 99 -6.77 -13.46 -1.45
C THR A 99 -7.81 -12.43 -1.91
N LEU A 100 -7.89 -12.20 -3.22
CA LEU A 100 -8.86 -11.27 -3.80
C LEU A 100 -10.28 -11.58 -3.33
N SER A 101 -10.67 -12.86 -3.27
CA SER A 101 -12.00 -13.23 -2.76
C SER A 101 -12.21 -12.76 -1.33
N LYS A 102 -11.26 -13.03 -0.44
CA LYS A 102 -11.36 -12.64 0.98
C LYS A 102 -11.38 -11.13 1.15
N VAL A 103 -10.57 -10.40 0.38
CA VAL A 103 -10.56 -8.94 0.43
C VAL A 103 -11.89 -8.37 -0.09
N LEU A 104 -12.43 -8.91 -1.18
CA LEU A 104 -13.76 -8.53 -1.68
C LEU A 104 -14.86 -8.77 -0.62
N ASP A 105 -14.79 -9.88 0.11
CA ASP A 105 -15.72 -10.15 1.22
C ASP A 105 -15.61 -9.08 2.31
N GLN A 106 -14.40 -8.67 2.68
CA GLN A 106 -14.18 -7.57 3.64
C GLN A 106 -14.74 -6.23 3.12
N MET A 107 -14.50 -5.90 1.85
CA MET A 107 -15.03 -4.67 1.24
C MET A 107 -16.57 -4.67 1.24
N ASN A 108 -17.18 -5.79 0.86
CA ASN A 108 -18.63 -5.96 0.83
C ASN A 108 -19.26 -5.87 2.23
N GLN A 109 -18.64 -6.51 3.24
CA GLN A 109 -19.09 -6.44 4.63
C GLN A 109 -19.07 -5.02 5.19
N LYS A 110 -18.12 -4.19 4.75
CA LYS A 110 -18.00 -2.78 5.14
C LYS A 110 -18.73 -1.81 4.20
N HIS A 111 -19.43 -2.33 3.18
CA HIS A 111 -20.08 -1.52 2.15
C HIS A 111 -19.15 -0.50 1.48
N ILE A 112 -17.90 -0.90 1.24
CA ILE A 112 -16.92 -0.08 0.53
C ILE A 112 -17.09 -0.33 -0.96
N ASP A 113 -17.53 0.70 -1.69
CA ASP A 113 -17.59 0.65 -3.14
C ASP A 113 -16.19 0.58 -3.76
N PHE A 114 -16.04 -0.22 -4.82
CA PHE A 114 -14.79 -0.35 -5.54
C PHE A 114 -15.01 -0.57 -7.05
N HIS A 115 -14.02 -0.16 -7.84
CA HIS A 115 -13.90 -0.53 -9.24
C HIS A 115 -12.79 -1.59 -9.39
N LYS A 116 -13.14 -2.75 -9.96
CA LYS A 116 -12.19 -3.81 -10.28
C LYS A 116 -11.70 -3.68 -11.71
N LYS A 117 -10.38 -3.67 -11.91
CA LYS A 117 -9.73 -3.73 -13.21
C LYS A 117 -8.79 -4.94 -13.30
N THR A 118 -8.88 -5.68 -14.39
CA THR A 118 -7.94 -6.76 -14.71
C THR A 118 -6.95 -6.28 -15.76
N ASN A 119 -5.65 -6.51 -15.53
CA ASN A 119 -4.63 -6.37 -16.55
C ASN A 119 -4.24 -7.75 -17.08
N HIS A 120 -4.70 -8.08 -18.29
CA HIS A 120 -4.45 -9.39 -18.89
C HIS A 120 -3.01 -9.59 -19.37
N GLN A 121 -2.26 -8.51 -19.63
CA GLN A 121 -0.86 -8.57 -20.06
C GLN A 121 0.04 -8.85 -18.86
N LEU A 122 -0.12 -8.08 -17.79
CA LEU A 122 0.66 -8.22 -16.55
C LEU A 122 0.12 -9.32 -15.63
N LYS A 123 -1.03 -9.91 -15.97
CA LYS A 123 -1.73 -10.93 -15.16
C LYS A 123 -2.00 -10.47 -13.74
N THR A 124 -2.33 -9.20 -13.56
CA THR A 124 -2.66 -8.60 -12.26
C THR A 124 -4.11 -8.14 -12.21
N VAL A 125 -4.61 -7.94 -11.00
CA VAL A 125 -5.90 -7.29 -10.73
C VAL A 125 -5.64 -6.08 -9.85
N SER A 126 -6.36 -4.99 -10.08
CA SER A 126 -6.42 -3.87 -9.15
C SER A 126 -7.85 -3.58 -8.73
N LEU A 127 -8.01 -3.22 -7.47
CA LEU A 127 -9.24 -2.60 -6.95
C LEU A 127 -8.94 -1.13 -6.67
N THR A 128 -9.76 -0.23 -7.20
CA THR A 128 -9.75 1.19 -6.80
C THR A 128 -10.96 1.43 -5.92
N LEU A 129 -10.73 1.67 -4.63
CA LEU A 129 -11.77 1.93 -3.64
C LEU A 129 -12.34 3.34 -3.84
N SER A 130 -13.56 3.58 -3.38
CA SER A 130 -14.20 4.91 -3.39
C SER A 130 -13.42 5.98 -2.62
N SER A 131 -12.58 5.57 -1.68
CA SER A 131 -11.61 6.41 -0.98
C SER A 131 -10.45 6.92 -1.83
N GLY A 132 -10.28 6.37 -3.05
CA GLY A 132 -9.14 6.60 -3.92
C GLY A 132 -7.97 5.65 -3.65
N VAL A 133 -8.00 4.86 -2.58
CA VAL A 133 -6.98 3.83 -2.32
C VAL A 133 -7.07 2.75 -3.39
N LYS A 134 -5.92 2.35 -3.92
CA LYS A 134 -5.77 1.24 -4.87
C LYS A 134 -5.12 0.06 -4.18
N LEU A 135 -5.68 -1.12 -4.40
CA LEU A 135 -5.17 -2.40 -3.94
C LEU A 135 -4.68 -3.20 -5.16
N GLY A 136 -3.43 -3.66 -5.13
CA GLY A 136 -2.82 -4.46 -6.18
C GLY A 136 -2.82 -5.94 -5.83
N PHE A 137 -3.20 -6.78 -6.79
CA PHE A 137 -3.26 -8.23 -6.63
C PHE A 137 -2.49 -8.94 -7.74
N GLY A 138 -1.74 -9.97 -7.34
CA GLY A 138 -0.97 -10.83 -8.24
C GLY A 138 -0.91 -12.25 -7.72
N LEU A 139 -0.30 -13.14 -8.50
CA LEU A 139 0.13 -14.43 -7.96
C LEU A 139 1.49 -14.28 -7.32
N HIS A 140 1.71 -15.00 -6.24
CA HIS A 140 3.04 -15.18 -5.69
C HIS A 140 3.94 -15.79 -6.77
N GLU A 141 5.12 -15.20 -6.98
CA GLU A 141 6.16 -15.74 -7.85
C GLU A 141 6.87 -16.87 -7.11
N ASN A 142 7.05 -18.02 -7.75
CA ASN A 142 7.81 -19.11 -7.15
C ASN A 142 9.29 -18.92 -7.48
N ASP A 143 10.18 -19.02 -6.49
CA ASP A 143 11.62 -18.77 -6.69
C ASP A 143 12.27 -19.63 -7.80
N GLU A 144 11.69 -20.80 -8.07
CA GLU A 144 12.19 -21.76 -9.06
C GLU A 144 11.48 -21.66 -10.43
N GLU A 145 10.44 -20.81 -10.58
CA GLU A 145 9.70 -20.72 -11.85
C GLU A 145 10.28 -19.67 -12.79
N THR A 146 10.29 -20.00 -14.09
CA THR A 146 10.58 -19.02 -15.14
C THR A 146 9.41 -18.06 -15.34
N TYR A 147 9.67 -16.89 -15.91
CA TYR A 147 8.62 -15.91 -16.22
C TYR A 147 7.53 -16.48 -17.15
N ASP A 148 7.89 -17.32 -18.12
CA ASP A 148 6.92 -17.97 -19.01
C ASP A 148 6.03 -18.98 -18.26
N GLU A 149 6.61 -19.71 -17.30
CA GLU A 149 5.85 -20.61 -16.41
C GLU A 149 4.91 -19.84 -15.49
N TYR A 150 5.37 -18.72 -14.93
CA TYR A 150 4.51 -17.78 -14.19
C TYR A 150 3.35 -17.31 -15.05
N LEU A 151 3.59 -16.82 -16.27
CA LEU A 151 2.54 -16.33 -17.16
C LEU A 151 1.53 -17.42 -17.54
N LYS A 152 2.01 -18.66 -17.75
CA LYS A 152 1.16 -19.82 -18.03
C LYS A 152 0.27 -20.16 -16.83
N ARG A 153 0.85 -20.22 -15.63
CA ARG A 153 0.11 -20.45 -14.37
C ARG A 153 -0.89 -19.34 -14.10
N ALA A 154 -0.49 -18.09 -14.28
CA ALA A 154 -1.36 -16.94 -14.09
C ALA A 154 -2.52 -16.89 -15.09
N SER A 155 -2.33 -17.45 -16.29
CA SER A 155 -3.41 -17.53 -17.29
C SER A 155 -4.44 -18.64 -16.98
N SER A 156 -4.08 -19.67 -16.21
CA SER A 156 -4.98 -20.76 -15.83
C SER A 156 -5.54 -20.63 -14.39
N THR A 157 -4.94 -19.79 -13.56
CA THR A 157 -5.33 -19.63 -12.16
C THR A 157 -6.57 -18.74 -12.04
N ASN A 158 -7.49 -19.11 -11.15
CA ASN A 158 -8.65 -18.28 -10.86
C ASN A 158 -8.21 -17.03 -10.10
N GLN A 159 -8.58 -15.84 -10.59
CA GLN A 159 -8.21 -14.56 -9.96
C GLN A 159 -8.66 -14.42 -8.51
N SER A 160 -9.69 -15.14 -8.08
CA SER A 160 -10.10 -15.20 -6.66
C SER A 160 -8.98 -15.67 -5.72
N GLN A 161 -7.98 -16.37 -6.26
CA GLN A 161 -6.81 -16.87 -5.55
C GLN A 161 -5.62 -15.90 -5.57
N TYR A 162 -5.69 -14.81 -6.34
CA TYR A 162 -4.62 -13.81 -6.36
C TYR A 162 -4.48 -13.18 -4.98
N GLN A 163 -3.26 -12.93 -4.54
CA GLN A 163 -2.96 -12.34 -3.24
C GLN A 163 -2.81 -10.83 -3.38
N LEU A 164 -3.21 -10.10 -2.33
CA LEU A 164 -2.88 -8.70 -2.18
C LEU A 164 -1.35 -8.55 -2.08
N ILE A 165 -0.76 -7.81 -3.01
CA ILE A 165 0.69 -7.59 -3.09
C ILE A 165 1.07 -6.14 -2.77
N SER A 166 0.12 -5.19 -2.86
CA SER A 166 0.39 -3.79 -2.52
C SER A 166 -0.88 -3.00 -2.25
N PHE A 167 -0.73 -1.87 -1.59
CA PHE A 167 -1.73 -0.82 -1.56
C PHE A 167 -1.09 0.54 -1.84
N CYS A 168 -1.89 1.48 -2.35
CA CYS A 168 -1.46 2.86 -2.47
C CYS A 168 -2.59 3.88 -2.46
N LEU A 169 -2.27 5.10 -2.03
CA LEU A 169 -3.11 6.28 -2.26
C LEU A 169 -2.30 7.27 -3.10
N VAL A 170 -2.81 7.64 -4.27
CA VAL A 170 -2.10 8.46 -5.26
C VAL A 170 -2.99 9.59 -5.77
N LYS A 171 -2.38 10.76 -6.03
CA LYS A 171 -3.05 11.93 -6.59
C LYS A 171 -3.03 11.94 -8.11
#